data_AF-A0A3M1JUC5-F1
#
_entry.id   AF-A0A3M1JUC5-F1
#
_cell.length_a   1.000
_cell.length_b   1.000
_cell.length_c   1.000
_cell.angle_alpha   90.00
_cell.angle_beta   90.00
_cell.angle_gamma   90.00
#
_symmetry.space_group_name_H-M   'P 1'
#
loop_
_entity.id
_entity.type
_entity.pdbx_description
1 polymer ?
#
loop_
_entity_poly.entity_id
_entity_poly.type
_entity_poly.pdbx_seq_one_letter_code
_entity_poly.pdbx_strand_id
1 'polypeptide(L)'
;MGNLVLFMLLALTVSFACSILEAVLLSVTPAFVTASRDKIGWGHRLYRLKRDVDRPLAAILSLNTIANTIGAAGVGAEAARLFGSAAVGWMSALLTFLI
;
A
#
# COMPACT_ATOMS: atom_id res chain seq x y z
N MET A 1 -18.28 2.60 16.12
CA MET A 1 -17.98 1.25 15.60
C MET A 1 -17.77 1.24 14.08
N GLY A 2 -18.69 1.74 13.26
CA GLY A 2 -18.53 1.68 11.79
C GLY A 2 -17.27 2.38 11.23
N ASN A 3 -16.86 3.46 11.87
CA ASN A 3 -15.74 4.28 11.43
C ASN A 3 -14.36 3.62 11.75
N LEU A 4 -14.26 2.84 12.85
CA LEU A 4 -13.08 2.00 13.17
C LEU A 4 -12.84 0.95 12.09
N VAL A 5 -13.93 0.25 11.72
CA VAL A 5 -13.91 -0.79 10.70
C VAL A 5 -13.55 -0.18 9.35
N LEU A 6 -14.02 1.03 9.05
CA LEU A 6 -13.68 1.75 7.82
C LEU A 6 -12.18 2.07 7.74
N PHE A 7 -11.58 2.66 8.79
CA PHE A 7 -10.14 2.97 8.78
C PHE A 7 -9.27 1.72 8.74
N MET A 8 -9.68 0.66 9.44
CA MET A 8 -8.97 -0.63 9.43
C MET A 8 -9.05 -1.32 8.06
N LEU A 9 -10.23 -1.35 7.44
CA LEU A 9 -10.40 -1.85 6.07
C LEU A 9 -9.61 -1.02 5.06
N LEU A 10 -9.61 0.31 5.21
CA LEU A 10 -8.88 1.20 4.30
C LEU A 10 -7.37 0.96 4.39
N ALA A 11 -6.81 0.83 5.59
CA ALA A 11 -5.40 0.49 5.76
C ALA A 11 -5.06 -0.86 5.09
N LEU A 12 -5.82 -1.91 5.39
CA LEU A 12 -5.58 -3.26 4.87
C LEU A 12 -5.73 -3.34 3.35
N THR A 13 -6.78 -2.74 2.80
CA THR A 13 -7.03 -2.77 1.35
C THR A 13 -5.97 -2.00 0.57
N VAL A 14 -5.51 -0.86 1.09
CA VAL A 14 -4.45 -0.08 0.43
C VAL A 14 -3.10 -0.81 0.53
N SER A 15 -2.75 -1.38 1.68
CA SER A 15 -1.52 -2.19 1.81
C SER A 15 -1.55 -3.43 0.90
N PHE A 16 -2.68 -4.12 0.81
CA PHE A 16 -2.87 -5.24 -0.11
C PHE A 16 -2.71 -4.82 -1.58
N ALA A 17 -3.29 -3.68 -1.96
CA ALA A 17 -3.13 -3.14 -3.31
C ALA A 17 -1.67 -2.76 -3.60
N CYS A 18 -0.95 -2.19 -2.64
CA CYS A 18 0.49 -1.90 -2.77
C CYS A 18 1.29 -3.19 -3.01
N SER A 19 1.03 -4.26 -2.25
CA SER A 19 1.70 -5.55 -2.42
C SER A 19 1.48 -6.17 -3.81
N ILE A 20 0.25 -6.10 -4.33
CA ILE A 20 -0.05 -6.55 -5.71
C ILE A 20 0.76 -5.73 -6.72
N LEU A 21 0.80 -4.40 -6.56
CA LEU A 21 1.57 -3.52 -7.45
C LEU A 21 3.06 -3.85 -7.42
N GLU A 22 3.63 -4.11 -6.24
CA GLU A 22 5.02 -4.53 -6.08
C GLU A 22 5.28 -5.88 -6.76
N ALA A 23 4.42 -6.86 -6.53
CA ALA A 23 4.53 -8.19 -7.13
C ALA A 23 4.44 -8.14 -8.67
N VAL A 24 3.49 -7.39 -9.22
CA VAL A 24 3.36 -7.18 -10.68
C VAL A 24 4.56 -6.42 -11.21
N LEU A 25 4.95 -5.33 -10.56
CA LEU A 25 6.07 -4.52 -10.99
C LEU A 25 7.35 -5.35 -11.03
N LEU A 26 7.61 -6.22 -10.05
CA LEU A 26 8.81 -7.05 -9.97
C LEU A 26 8.76 -8.27 -10.91
N SER A 27 7.63 -8.95 -11.04
CA SER A 27 7.48 -10.17 -11.85
C SER A 27 7.53 -9.94 -13.37
N VAL A 28 7.27 -8.73 -13.85
CA VAL A 28 7.40 -8.39 -15.28
C VAL A 28 8.87 -8.47 -15.72
N THR A 29 9.15 -9.27 -16.76
CA THR A 29 10.52 -9.47 -17.26
C THR A 29 11.00 -8.34 -18.17
N PRO A 30 12.30 -8.00 -18.18
CA PRO A 30 12.85 -6.97 -19.07
C PRO A 30 12.60 -7.25 -20.55
N ALA A 31 12.65 -8.53 -20.96
CA ALA A 31 12.41 -8.96 -22.34
C ALA A 31 10.97 -8.70 -22.81
N PHE A 32 9.98 -8.90 -21.94
CA PHE A 32 8.59 -8.57 -22.25
C PHE A 32 8.41 -7.05 -22.43
N VAL A 33 9.07 -6.26 -21.59
CA VAL A 33 8.97 -4.80 -21.61
C VAL A 33 9.65 -4.20 -22.84
N THR A 34 10.80 -4.71 -23.25
CA THR A 34 11.46 -4.28 -24.50
C THR A 34 10.65 -4.67 -25.72
N ALA A 35 10.11 -5.89 -25.77
CA ALA A 35 9.28 -6.35 -26.89
C ALA A 35 7.94 -5.59 -27.00
N SER A 36 7.41 -5.11 -25.88
CA SER A 36 6.14 -4.38 -25.82
C SER A 36 6.29 -2.86 -25.99
N ARG A 37 7.52 -2.34 -25.98
CA ARG A 37 7.83 -0.89 -25.96
C ARG A 37 7.16 -0.11 -27.08
N ASP A 38 7.20 -0.66 -28.29
CA ASP A 38 6.72 0.00 -29.52
C ASP A 38 5.43 -0.63 -30.07
N LYS A 39 4.94 -1.70 -29.42
CA LYS A 39 3.72 -2.43 -29.83
C LYS A 39 2.46 -1.98 -29.09
N ILE A 40 2.60 -1.37 -27.92
CA ILE A 40 1.47 -1.03 -27.03
C ILE A 40 1.59 0.44 -26.63
N GLY A 41 0.49 1.20 -26.63
CA GLY A 41 0.49 2.64 -26.32
C GLY A 41 1.08 3.01 -24.94
N TRP A 42 1.07 2.08 -23.98
CA TRP A 42 1.66 2.25 -22.65
C TRP A 42 3.08 1.67 -22.52
N GLY A 43 3.58 0.96 -23.55
CA GLY A 43 4.84 0.23 -23.54
C GLY A 43 6.06 1.11 -23.26
N HIS A 44 6.10 2.31 -23.84
CA HIS A 44 7.17 3.27 -23.58
C HIS A 44 7.21 3.77 -22.12
N ARG A 45 6.05 3.90 -21.48
CA ARG A 45 5.95 4.27 -20.06
C ARG A 45 6.39 3.13 -19.17
N LEU A 46 5.94 1.91 -19.46
CA LEU A 46 6.33 0.69 -18.74
C LEU A 46 7.84 0.45 -18.84
N TYR A 47 8.43 0.64 -20.02
CA TYR A 47 9.88 0.57 -20.23
C TYR A 47 10.64 1.57 -19.36
N ARG A 48 10.20 2.83 -19.31
CA ARG A 48 10.84 3.84 -18.47
C ARG A 48 10.70 3.53 -16.98
N LEU A 49 9.53 3.05 -16.53
CA LEU A 49 9.28 2.66 -15.14
C LEU A 49 10.09 1.43 -14.73
N LYS A 50 10.32 0.48 -15.64
CA LYS A 50 11.09 -0.74 -15.36
C LYS A 50 12.60 -0.54 -15.50
N ARG A 51 13.05 0.50 -16.22
CA ARG A 51 14.48 0.85 -16.30
C ARG A 51 15.00 1.43 -14.98
N ASP A 52 14.13 2.07 -14.22
CA ASP A 52 14.40 2.65 -12.90
C ASP A 52 13.28 2.18 -11.98
N VAL A 53 13.35 0.91 -11.56
CA VAL A 53 12.34 0.26 -10.71
C VAL A 53 12.27 0.85 -9.31
N ASP A 54 13.36 1.42 -8.82
CA ASP A 54 13.45 2.00 -7.49
C ASP A 54 12.51 3.18 -7.33
N ARG A 55 12.31 3.97 -8.40
CA ARG A 55 11.41 5.12 -8.39
C ARG A 55 9.93 4.77 -8.19
N PRO A 56 9.29 3.89 -8.99
CA PRO A 56 7.93 3.44 -8.73
C PRO A 56 7.82 2.60 -7.44
N LEU A 57 8.84 1.82 -7.09
CA LEU A 57 8.84 1.05 -5.83
C LEU A 57 8.82 1.99 -4.61
N ALA A 58 9.67 3.02 -4.59
CA ALA A 58 9.68 4.02 -3.53
C ALA A 58 8.36 4.79 -3.44
N ALA A 59 7.71 5.08 -4.58
CA ALA A 59 6.40 5.70 -4.60
C ALA A 59 5.31 4.79 -3.98
N ILE A 60 5.33 3.49 -4.30
CA ILE A 60 4.41 2.49 -3.72
C ILE A 60 4.65 2.35 -2.21
N LEU A 61 5.90 2.25 -1.78
CA LEU A 61 6.26 2.14 -0.37
C LEU A 61 5.87 3.39 0.43
N SER A 62 6.04 4.57 -0.18
CA SER A 62 5.59 5.84 0.40
C SER A 62 4.08 5.87 0.55
N LEU A 63 3.34 5.40 -0.46
CA LEU A 63 1.88 5.30 -0.40
C LEU A 63 1.43 4.35 0.72
N ASN A 64 2.07 3.19 0.87
CA ASN A 64 1.79 2.23 1.94
C ASN A 64 2.05 2.86 3.33
N THR A 65 3.15 3.61 3.46
CA THR A 65 3.48 4.32 4.70
C THR A 65 2.43 5.38 5.04
N ILE A 66 2.00 6.19 4.07
CA ILE A 66 0.94 7.18 4.26
C ILE A 66 -0.37 6.50 4.66
N ALA A 67 -0.75 5.44 3.96
CA ALA A 67 -1.97 4.68 4.23
C ALA A 67 -1.97 4.08 5.64
N ASN A 68 -0.86 3.47 6.05
CA ASN A 68 -0.74 2.88 7.38
C ASN A 68 -0.69 3.96 8.48
N THR A 69 -0.05 5.10 8.22
CA THR A 69 -0.02 6.23 9.17
C THR A 69 -1.41 6.81 9.38
N ILE A 70 -2.16 7.06 8.30
CA ILE A 70 -3.53 7.59 8.37
C ILE A 70 -4.47 6.55 9.00
N GLY A 71 -4.33 5.28 8.62
CA GLY A 71 -5.11 4.17 9.17
C GLY A 71 -4.90 4.00 10.67
N ALA A 72 -3.65 3.94 11.13
CA ALA A 72 -3.32 3.84 12.55
C ALA A 72 -3.76 5.07 13.35
N ALA A 73 -3.60 6.28 12.79
CA ALA A 73 -4.07 7.52 13.43
C ALA A 73 -5.61 7.56 13.54
N GLY A 74 -6.33 7.16 12.49
CA GLY A 74 -7.79 7.07 12.48
C GLY A 74 -8.32 6.03 13.47
N VAL A 75 -7.78 4.81 13.41
CA VAL A 75 -8.12 3.73 14.34
C VAL A 75 -7.79 4.12 15.78
N GLY A 76 -6.64 4.74 16.04
CA GLY A 76 -6.22 5.20 17.35
C GLY A 76 -7.12 6.30 17.93
N ALA A 77 -7.49 7.29 17.11
CA ALA A 77 -8.39 8.38 17.50
C ALA A 77 -9.78 7.85 17.90
N GLU A 78 -10.28 6.84 17.19
CA GLU A 78 -11.57 6.22 17.49
C GLU A 78 -11.53 5.20 18.61
N ALA A 79 -10.44 4.43 18.73
CA ALA A 79 -10.22 3.51 19.84
C ALA A 79 -10.13 4.29 21.16
N ALA A 80 -9.44 5.45 21.16
CA ALA A 80 -9.39 6.34 22.30
C ALA A 80 -10.77 6.87 22.72
N ARG A 81 -11.65 7.17 21.75
CA ARG A 81 -13.03 7.63 22.03
C ARG A 81 -13.96 6.53 22.54
N LEU A 82 -13.80 5.30 22.06
CA LEU A 82 -14.74 4.20 22.34
C LEU A 82 -14.32 3.30 23.50
N PHE A 83 -13.02 3.09 23.71
CA PHE A 83 -12.49 2.09 24.64
C PHE A 83 -11.42 2.62 25.62
N GLY A 84 -11.09 3.92 25.55
CA GLY A 84 -10.05 4.53 26.39
C GLY A 84 -8.62 4.20 25.94
N SER A 85 -7.62 4.79 26.61
CA SER A 85 -6.21 4.79 26.18
C SER A 85 -5.57 3.40 26.08
N ALA A 86 -6.03 2.42 26.86
CA ALA A 86 -5.49 1.06 26.83
C ALA A 86 -5.79 0.31 25.51
N ALA A 87 -6.89 0.64 24.83
CA ALA A 87 -7.28 -0.01 23.58
C ALA A 87 -6.43 0.41 22.38
N VAL A 88 -5.80 1.59 22.44
CA VAL A 88 -4.91 2.08 21.37
C VAL A 88 -3.68 1.18 21.22
N GLY A 89 -3.11 0.72 22.33
CA GLY A 89 -1.95 -0.19 22.32
C GLY A 89 -2.28 -1.55 21.69
N TRP A 90 -3.40 -2.16 22.08
CA TRP A 90 -3.86 -3.44 21.53
C TRP A 90 -4.25 -3.33 20.05
N MET A 91 -4.90 -2.25 19.64
CA MET A 91 -5.28 -2.03 18.23
C MET A 91 -4.04 -1.84 17.34
N SER A 92 -3.03 -1.08 17.77
CA SER A 92 -1.79 -0.92 17.01
C SER A 92 -1.02 -2.25 16.88
N ALA A 93 -0.97 -3.06 17.95
CA ALA A 93 -0.35 -4.38 17.90
C ALA A 93 -1.08 -5.31 16.93
N LEU A 94 -2.43 -5.30 16.96
CA LEU A 94 -3.25 -6.11 16.06
C LEU A 94 -3.08 -5.68 14.59
N LEU A 95 -3.08 -4.37 14.32
CA LEU A 95 -2.92 -3.82 12.97
C LEU A 95 -1.54 -4.14 12.39
N THR A 96 -0.50 -4.16 13.22
CA THR A 96 0.86 -4.58 12.84
C THR A 96 0.93 -6.07 12.48
N PHE A 97 0.12 -6.93 13.11
CA PHE A 97 0.10 -8.36 12.84
C PHE A 97 -0.71 -8.73 11.57
N LEU A 98 -1.61 -7.83 11.16
CA LEU A 98 -2.52 -8.03 10.02
C LEU A 98 -1.98 -7.51 8.69
N ILE A 99 -1.01 -6.60 8.71
CA ILE A 99 -0.27 -6.11 7.54
C ILE A 99 0.85 -7.10 7.22
#